data_AF-A0AAW5K6Z8-F1
#
_entry.id   AF-A0AAW5K6Z8-F1
#
_cell.length_a   1.000
_cell.length_b   1.000
_cell.length_c   1.000
_cell.angle_alpha   90.00
_cell.angle_beta   90.00
_cell.angle_gamma   90.00
#
_symmetry.space_group_name_H-M   'P 1'
#
loop_
_entity.id
_entity.type
_entity.pdbx_description
1 polymer ?
#
loop_
_entity_poly.entity_id
_entity_poly.type
_entity_poly.pdbx_seq_one_letter_code
_entity_poly.pdbx_strand_id
1 'polypeptide(L)'
;MNSNPAEIGERIKAARKAAHLSQTELAQRLDKTMRTVQKYESGEIEPSIAMINAIAKILNISPADLIGYQKPEIQLDSLSDVIAVLYQLNKKAGIRFEIDVQRPPHSEEWSCSLKFKGNDHSAKMNDSLCLILEEFRDEREKLETYWTDQESFDRWIEKELAYYADAKLQDKEVEVLSDLERIQRRNELDRQMLEKMKKAAEENGDQE
;
A
#
# COMPACT_ATOMS: atom_id res chain seq x y z
N MET A 1 -14.64 -5.42 0.41
CA MET A 1 -15.39 -4.39 -0.32
C MET A 1 -16.39 -3.72 0.61
N ASN A 2 -16.23 -2.43 0.93
CA ASN A 2 -17.32 -1.63 1.53
C ASN A 2 -18.24 -0.97 0.48
N SER A 3 -18.01 -1.28 -0.80
CA SER A 3 -18.89 -0.88 -1.89
C SER A 3 -19.91 -1.98 -2.10
N ASN A 4 -21.18 -1.67 -1.88
CA ASN A 4 -22.30 -2.59 -2.12
C ASN A 4 -22.21 -3.12 -3.57
N PRO A 5 -22.30 -4.43 -3.84
CA PRO A 5 -22.26 -4.98 -5.20
C PRO A 5 -23.24 -4.29 -6.16
N ALA A 6 -24.37 -3.81 -5.66
CA ALA A 6 -25.32 -3.01 -6.43
C ALA A 6 -24.75 -1.65 -6.88
N GLU A 7 -23.94 -0.99 -6.05
CA GLU A 7 -23.28 0.27 -6.41
C GLU A 7 -22.21 0.07 -7.47
N ILE A 8 -21.40 -0.99 -7.35
CA ILE A 8 -20.41 -1.35 -8.39
C ILE A 8 -21.13 -1.60 -9.71
N GLY A 9 -22.24 -2.35 -9.68
CA GLY A 9 -23.08 -2.61 -10.84
C GLY A 9 -23.62 -1.35 -11.51
N GLU A 10 -24.15 -0.40 -10.73
CA GLU A 10 -24.63 0.87 -11.27
C GLU A 10 -23.48 1.73 -11.85
N ARG A 11 -22.27 1.71 -11.25
CA ARG A 11 -21.09 2.40 -11.81
C ARG A 11 -20.63 1.76 -13.12
N ILE A 12 -20.60 0.43 -13.23
CA ILE A 12 -20.31 -0.29 -14.48
C ILE A 12 -21.31 0.11 -15.57
N LYS A 13 -22.60 0.12 -15.25
CA LYS A 13 -23.68 0.47 -16.17
C LYS A 13 -23.59 1.92 -16.63
N ALA A 14 -23.29 2.85 -15.73
CA ALA A 14 -23.09 4.26 -16.05
C ALA A 14 -21.88 4.43 -16.99
N ALA A 15 -20.74 3.85 -16.66
CA ALA A 15 -19.53 3.89 -17.47
C ALA A 15 -19.74 3.27 -18.86
N ARG A 16 -20.43 2.13 -18.95
CA ARG A 16 -20.77 1.50 -20.22
C ARG A 16 -21.60 2.43 -21.12
N LYS A 17 -22.61 3.08 -20.54
CA LYS A 17 -23.46 4.03 -21.26
C LYS A 17 -22.68 5.27 -21.71
N ALA A 18 -21.77 5.78 -20.88
CA ALA A 18 -20.88 6.89 -21.23
C ALA A 18 -19.91 6.52 -22.37
N ALA A 19 -19.47 5.26 -22.44
CA ALA A 19 -18.69 4.71 -23.55
C ALA A 19 -19.54 4.35 -24.79
N HIS A 20 -20.85 4.65 -24.78
CA HIS A 20 -21.79 4.34 -25.86
C HIS A 20 -21.88 2.85 -26.26
N LEU A 21 -21.63 1.93 -25.31
CA LEU A 21 -21.73 0.49 -25.55
C LEU A 21 -23.07 -0.06 -25.07
N SER A 22 -23.61 -1.06 -25.75
CA SER A 22 -24.67 -1.94 -25.26
C SER A 22 -24.12 -3.02 -24.32
N GLN A 23 -24.98 -3.66 -23.53
CA GLN A 23 -24.57 -4.79 -22.67
C GLN A 23 -23.99 -5.94 -23.50
N THR A 24 -24.52 -6.16 -24.71
CA THR A 24 -24.02 -7.18 -25.65
C THR A 24 -22.61 -6.86 -26.13
N GLU A 25 -22.33 -5.62 -26.50
CA GLU A 25 -21.00 -5.21 -26.97
C GLU A 25 -19.96 -5.28 -25.86
N LEU A 26 -20.30 -4.83 -24.64
CA LEU A 26 -19.40 -4.98 -23.48
C LEU A 26 -19.13 -6.46 -23.20
N ALA A 27 -20.17 -7.31 -23.25
CA ALA A 27 -20.03 -8.74 -23.04
C ALA A 27 -19.13 -9.41 -24.09
N GLN A 28 -19.28 -9.06 -25.37
CA GLN A 28 -18.43 -9.55 -26.44
C GLN A 28 -16.97 -9.17 -26.23
N ARG A 29 -16.68 -7.93 -25.82
CA ARG A 29 -15.31 -7.47 -25.53
C ARG A 29 -14.69 -8.15 -24.31
N LEU A 30 -15.51 -8.61 -23.36
CA LEU A 30 -15.09 -9.32 -22.15
C LEU A 30 -14.97 -10.84 -22.33
N ASP A 31 -15.34 -11.37 -23.49
CA ASP A 31 -15.55 -12.81 -23.71
C ASP A 31 -16.53 -13.41 -22.67
N LYS A 32 -17.69 -12.75 -22.52
CA LYS A 32 -18.78 -13.13 -21.62
C LYS A 32 -20.13 -13.08 -22.32
N THR A 33 -21.14 -13.64 -21.66
CA THR A 33 -22.53 -13.54 -22.13
C THR A 33 -23.12 -12.19 -21.72
N MET A 34 -24.06 -11.65 -22.52
CA MET A 34 -24.82 -10.45 -22.15
C MET A 34 -25.48 -10.60 -20.78
N ARG A 35 -26.00 -11.80 -20.48
CA ARG A 35 -26.59 -12.12 -19.17
C ARG A 35 -25.60 -11.96 -18.02
N THR A 36 -24.33 -12.31 -18.22
CA THR A 36 -23.28 -12.11 -17.22
C THR A 36 -23.08 -10.62 -16.92
N VAL A 37 -22.95 -9.79 -17.96
CA VAL A 37 -22.84 -8.33 -17.81
C VAL A 37 -24.08 -7.75 -17.14
N GLN A 38 -25.27 -8.21 -17.49
CA GLN A 38 -26.51 -7.79 -16.84
C GLN A 38 -26.49 -8.07 -15.32
N LYS A 39 -26.00 -9.25 -14.91
CA LYS A 39 -25.87 -9.61 -13.50
C LYS A 39 -24.82 -8.78 -12.76
N TYR A 40 -23.72 -8.40 -13.44
CA TYR A 40 -22.77 -7.43 -12.89
C TYR A 40 -23.46 -6.09 -12.67
N GLU A 41 -24.13 -5.55 -13.69
CA GLU A 41 -24.78 -4.23 -13.64
C GLU A 41 -25.93 -4.15 -12.63
N SER A 42 -26.61 -5.26 -12.34
CA SER A 42 -27.67 -5.31 -11.33
C SER A 42 -27.16 -5.61 -9.91
N GLY A 43 -25.87 -5.90 -9.75
CA GLY A 43 -25.29 -6.37 -8.48
C GLY A 43 -25.75 -7.77 -8.06
N GLU A 44 -26.33 -8.57 -8.97
CA GLU A 44 -26.72 -9.96 -8.67
C GLU A 44 -25.48 -10.84 -8.43
N ILE A 45 -24.39 -10.54 -9.15
CA ILE A 45 -23.08 -11.17 -8.92
C ILE A 45 -22.00 -10.08 -8.86
N GLU A 46 -21.07 -10.23 -7.94
CA GLU A 46 -19.92 -9.34 -7.81
C GLU A 46 -18.82 -9.74 -8.82
N PRO A 47 -18.31 -8.81 -9.65
CA PRO A 47 -17.16 -9.08 -10.51
C PRO A 47 -15.90 -9.26 -9.66
N SER A 48 -15.02 -10.20 -10.04
CA SER A 48 -13.70 -10.31 -9.41
C SER A 48 -12.84 -9.09 -9.71
N ILE A 49 -11.79 -8.84 -8.91
CA ILE A 49 -10.83 -7.75 -9.15
C ILE A 49 -10.26 -7.80 -10.59
N ALA A 50 -9.92 -8.99 -11.08
CA ALA A 50 -9.45 -9.17 -12.45
C ALA A 50 -10.52 -8.75 -13.49
N MET A 51 -11.80 -9.04 -13.23
CA MET A 51 -12.90 -8.63 -14.10
C MET A 51 -13.14 -7.11 -14.02
N ILE A 52 -13.04 -6.50 -12.84
CA ILE A 52 -13.12 -5.05 -12.65
C ILE A 52 -12.05 -4.35 -13.51
N ASN A 53 -10.80 -4.84 -13.46
CA ASN A 53 -9.71 -4.30 -14.28
C ASN A 53 -9.98 -4.46 -15.78
N ALA A 54 -10.54 -5.59 -16.22
CA ALA A 54 -10.90 -5.81 -17.62
C ALA A 54 -12.02 -4.88 -18.09
N ILE A 55 -13.07 -4.69 -17.27
CA ILE A 55 -14.17 -3.76 -17.54
C ILE A 55 -13.64 -2.33 -17.63
N ALA A 56 -12.87 -1.89 -16.64
CA ALA A 56 -12.26 -0.56 -16.59
C ALA A 56 -11.44 -0.26 -17.86
N LYS A 57 -10.62 -1.21 -18.30
CA LYS A 57 -9.83 -1.12 -19.54
C LYS A 57 -10.69 -0.95 -20.78
N ILE A 58 -11.78 -1.71 -20.92
CA ILE A 58 -12.68 -1.63 -22.09
C ILE A 58 -13.45 -0.31 -22.11
N LEU A 59 -13.81 0.19 -20.92
CA LEU A 59 -14.59 1.41 -20.75
C LEU A 59 -13.73 2.67 -20.68
N ASN A 60 -12.40 2.53 -20.71
CA ASN A 60 -11.42 3.61 -20.60
C ASN A 60 -11.63 4.50 -19.36
N ILE A 61 -11.82 3.86 -18.20
CA ILE A 61 -11.92 4.51 -16.89
C ILE A 61 -11.03 3.77 -15.89
N SER A 62 -10.90 4.32 -14.69
CA SER A 62 -10.12 3.66 -13.65
C SER A 62 -10.91 2.54 -12.96
N PRO A 63 -10.25 1.46 -12.50
CA PRO A 63 -10.89 0.49 -11.61
C PRO A 63 -11.45 1.14 -10.33
N ALA A 64 -10.80 2.19 -9.84
CA ALA A 64 -11.22 2.98 -8.68
C ALA A 64 -12.61 3.60 -8.88
N ASP A 65 -12.90 4.12 -10.08
CA ASP A 65 -14.21 4.67 -10.44
C ASP A 65 -15.31 3.60 -10.36
N LEU A 66 -15.00 2.36 -10.78
CA LEU A 66 -15.97 1.26 -10.72
C LEU A 66 -16.24 0.82 -9.28
N ILE A 67 -15.19 0.72 -8.46
CA ILE A 67 -15.36 0.32 -7.05
C ILE A 67 -15.77 1.49 -6.17
N GLY A 68 -15.81 2.72 -6.67
CA GLY A 68 -16.15 3.92 -5.90
C GLY A 68 -15.11 4.25 -4.84
N TYR A 69 -13.85 3.92 -5.09
CA TYR A 69 -12.77 4.34 -4.22
C TYR A 69 -12.59 5.85 -4.40
N GLN A 70 -13.00 6.61 -3.38
CA GLN A 70 -12.65 8.01 -3.30
C GLN A 70 -11.18 8.10 -2.92
N LYS A 71 -10.36 8.51 -3.88
CA LYS A 71 -8.95 8.78 -3.66
C LYS A 71 -8.82 9.74 -2.48
N PRO A 72 -8.12 9.37 -1.40
CA PRO A 72 -7.86 10.32 -0.33
C PRO A 72 -7.00 11.44 -0.90
N GLU A 73 -7.51 12.67 -0.87
CA GLU A 73 -6.72 13.85 -1.16
C GLU A 73 -5.78 14.10 0.02
N ILE A 74 -4.60 13.47 -0.04
CA ILE A 74 -3.50 13.78 0.87
C ILE A 74 -2.76 14.96 0.28
N GLN A 75 -2.95 16.15 0.86
CA GLN A 75 -2.17 17.34 0.56
C GLN A 75 -0.95 17.36 1.49
N LEU A 76 0.25 17.49 0.91
CA LEU A 76 1.51 17.56 1.64
C LEU A 76 2.22 18.86 1.28
N ASP A 77 1.79 19.96 1.90
CA ASP A 77 2.25 21.31 1.56
C ASP A 77 3.50 21.73 2.35
N SER A 78 3.81 21.00 3.43
CA SER A 78 4.90 21.33 4.35
C SER A 78 5.65 20.11 4.87
N LEU A 79 6.84 20.33 5.44
CA LEU A 79 7.58 19.29 6.15
C LEU A 79 6.83 18.77 7.39
N SER A 80 5.95 19.57 7.99
CA SER A 80 5.09 19.12 9.09
C SER A 80 4.15 18.01 8.63
N ASP A 81 3.66 18.10 7.38
CA ASP A 81 2.78 17.08 6.81
C ASP A 81 3.55 15.79 6.53
N VAL A 82 4.81 15.89 6.09
CA VAL A 82 5.72 14.73 5.95
C VAL A 82 5.94 14.05 7.30
N ILE A 83 6.18 14.82 8.37
CA ILE A 83 6.29 14.27 9.74
C ILE A 83 4.99 13.60 10.16
N ALA A 84 3.84 14.19 9.84
CA ALA A 84 2.53 13.60 10.14
C ALA A 84 2.34 12.26 9.43
N VAL A 85 2.75 12.14 8.15
CA VAL A 85 2.72 10.87 7.40
C VAL A 85 3.59 9.82 8.07
N LEU A 86 4.84 10.16 8.41
CA LEU A 86 5.76 9.23 9.10
C LEU A 86 5.20 8.78 10.45
N TYR A 87 4.58 9.70 11.20
CA TYR A 87 3.93 9.40 12.47
C TYR A 87 2.74 8.46 12.29
N GLN A 88 1.86 8.73 11.32
CA GLN A 88 0.71 7.88 11.01
C GLN A 88 1.17 6.48 10.58
N LEU A 89 2.21 6.39 9.74
CA LEU A 89 2.78 5.12 9.31
C LEU A 89 3.33 4.32 10.49
N ASN A 90 4.11 4.96 11.36
CA ASN A 90 4.64 4.33 12.58
C ASN A 90 3.54 3.85 13.53
N LYS A 91 2.36 4.48 13.52
CA LYS A 91 1.24 4.07 14.37
C LYS A 91 0.59 2.76 13.92
N LYS A 92 0.85 2.25 12.71
CA LYS A 92 0.13 1.06 12.19
C LYS A 92 0.77 -0.24 12.69
N ALA A 93 -0.02 -1.09 13.33
CA ALA A 93 0.45 -2.36 13.90
C ALA A 93 0.98 -3.34 12.84
N GLY A 94 0.44 -3.28 11.62
CA GLY A 94 0.82 -4.16 10.53
C GLY A 94 2.07 -3.73 9.75
N ILE A 95 2.61 -2.53 10.02
CA ILE A 95 3.74 -1.96 9.28
C ILE A 95 4.88 -1.68 10.25
N ARG A 96 6.07 -2.12 9.87
CA ARG A 96 7.30 -1.83 10.63
C ARG A 96 8.41 -1.47 9.68
N PHE A 97 9.13 -0.41 10.02
CA PHE A 97 10.30 0.04 9.28
C PHE A 97 11.47 0.35 10.21
N GLU A 98 12.65 0.17 9.66
CA GLU A 98 13.91 0.65 10.21
C GLU A 98 14.28 1.96 9.51
N ILE A 99 14.98 2.84 10.21
CA ILE A 99 15.54 4.06 9.63
C ILE A 99 17.05 3.91 9.65
N ASP A 100 17.63 3.73 8.47
CA ASP A 100 19.08 3.71 8.30
C ASP A 100 19.55 5.13 8.06
N VAL A 101 20.51 5.60 8.86
CA VAL A 101 21.09 6.94 8.76
C VAL A 101 22.58 6.83 8.49
N GLN A 102 23.04 7.39 7.38
CA GLN A 102 24.44 7.51 7.04
C GLN A 102 24.82 9.00 7.09
N ARG A 103 25.91 9.33 7.77
CA ARG A 103 26.42 10.71 7.84
C ARG A 103 27.92 10.77 8.11
N PRO A 104 28.58 11.87 7.72
CA PRO A 104 29.98 12.13 8.09
C PRO A 104 30.22 12.14 9.62
N PRO A 105 31.41 11.70 10.09
CA PRO A 105 32.57 11.24 9.30
C PRO A 105 32.53 9.76 8.92
N HIS A 106 31.51 9.00 9.35
CA HIS A 106 31.44 7.55 9.14
C HIS A 106 31.00 7.15 7.72
N SER A 107 30.48 8.10 6.95
CA SER A 107 30.08 7.97 5.54
C SER A 107 30.42 9.28 4.81
N GLU A 108 30.82 9.19 3.54
CA GLU A 108 31.07 10.37 2.69
C GLU A 108 29.76 11.09 2.34
N GLU A 109 28.68 10.34 2.24
CA GLU A 109 27.34 10.84 1.93
C GLU A 109 26.50 10.97 3.21
N TRP A 110 25.67 12.02 3.26
CA TRP A 110 24.59 12.11 4.23
C TRP A 110 23.28 11.66 3.58
N SER A 111 22.80 10.48 3.96
CA SER A 111 21.55 9.90 3.47
C SER A 111 20.76 9.24 4.61
N CYS A 112 19.45 9.16 4.43
CA CYS A 112 18.53 8.43 5.31
C CYS A 112 17.63 7.55 4.43
N SER A 113 17.37 6.32 4.86
CA SER A 113 16.42 5.43 4.17
C SER A 113 15.46 4.76 5.14
N LEU A 114 14.24 4.52 4.68
CA LEU A 114 13.27 3.67 5.37
C LEU A 114 13.39 2.26 4.81
N LYS A 115 13.68 1.29 5.68
CA LYS A 115 13.81 -0.12 5.30
C LYS A 115 12.63 -0.90 5.85
N PHE A 116 11.88 -1.53 4.95
CA PHE A 116 10.79 -2.44 5.27
C PHE A 116 11.26 -3.88 5.06
N LYS A 117 11.00 -4.75 6.03
CA LYS A 117 11.35 -6.17 5.95
C LYS A 117 10.11 -6.96 5.54
N GLY A 118 10.03 -7.34 4.26
CA GLY A 118 8.87 -8.07 3.71
C GLY A 118 8.64 -9.45 4.35
N ASN A 119 9.66 -10.04 4.97
CA ASN A 119 9.57 -11.33 5.67
C ASN A 119 9.41 -11.19 7.20
N ASP A 120 9.14 -9.98 7.73
CA ASP A 120 8.88 -9.80 9.16
C ASP A 120 7.46 -10.26 9.52
N HIS A 121 7.36 -11.44 10.14
CA HIS A 121 6.08 -12.01 10.58
C HIS A 121 5.32 -11.16 11.61
N SER A 122 6.01 -10.23 12.31
CA SER A 122 5.36 -9.29 13.22
C SER A 122 4.69 -8.11 12.49
N ALA A 123 5.10 -7.82 11.26
CA ALA A 123 4.60 -6.73 10.44
C ALA A 123 3.91 -7.28 9.18
N LYS A 124 2.69 -7.79 9.39
CA LYS A 124 1.93 -8.57 8.39
C LYS A 124 1.64 -7.86 7.06
N MET A 125 1.83 -6.54 6.97
CA MET A 125 1.59 -5.75 5.75
C MET A 125 2.89 -5.35 5.05
N ASN A 126 4.06 -5.69 5.61
CA ASN A 126 5.34 -5.31 5.01
C ASN A 126 5.58 -6.02 3.67
N ASP A 127 5.10 -7.24 3.47
CA ASP A 127 5.21 -7.95 2.20
C ASP A 127 4.49 -7.20 1.07
N SER A 128 3.25 -6.81 1.33
CA SER A 128 2.40 -6.02 0.44
C SER A 128 3.02 -4.65 0.18
N LEU A 129 3.56 -4.00 1.22
CA LEU A 129 4.24 -2.73 1.07
C LEU A 129 5.54 -2.85 0.25
N CYS A 130 6.30 -3.93 0.40
CA CYS A 130 7.47 -4.19 -0.44
C CYS A 130 7.07 -4.35 -1.91
N LEU A 131 6.00 -5.09 -2.21
CA LEU A 131 5.47 -5.21 -3.58
C LEU A 131 5.05 -3.85 -4.14
N ILE A 132 4.32 -3.03 -3.37
CA ILE A 132 3.93 -1.67 -3.78
C ILE A 132 5.17 -0.83 -4.11
N LEU A 133 6.19 -0.85 -3.25
CA LEU A 133 7.41 -0.06 -3.44
C LEU A 133 8.24 -0.53 -4.64
N GLU A 134 8.26 -1.83 -4.90
CA GLU A 134 8.92 -2.43 -6.07
C GLU A 134 8.25 -1.98 -7.37
N GLU A 135 6.92 -2.11 -7.46
CA GLU A 135 6.16 -1.67 -8.63
C GLU A 135 6.22 -0.14 -8.81
N PHE A 136 6.12 0.63 -7.71
CA PHE A 136 6.24 2.09 -7.75
C PHE A 136 7.60 2.56 -8.26
N ARG A 137 8.69 1.90 -7.84
CA ARG A 137 10.03 2.18 -8.35
C ARG A 137 10.06 2.02 -9.88
N ASP A 138 9.57 0.89 -10.38
CA ASP A 138 9.65 0.55 -11.80
C ASP A 138 8.77 1.46 -12.66
N GLU A 139 7.54 1.76 -12.23
CA GLU A 139 6.64 2.67 -12.97
C GLU A 139 7.13 4.12 -12.92
N ARG A 140 7.71 4.56 -11.79
CA ARG A 140 8.35 5.88 -11.69
C ARG A 140 9.54 6.00 -12.64
N GLU A 141 10.39 4.97 -12.70
CA GLU A 141 11.53 4.94 -13.62
C GLU A 141 11.07 5.04 -15.07
N LYS A 142 10.03 4.28 -15.47
CA LYS A 142 9.45 4.37 -16.82
C LYS A 142 8.96 5.78 -17.15
N LEU A 143 8.34 6.46 -16.19
CA LEU A 143 7.86 7.85 -16.39
C LEU A 143 9.04 8.81 -16.54
N GLU A 144 10.04 8.71 -15.67
CA GLU A 144 11.26 9.54 -15.69
C GLU A 144 12.10 9.33 -16.96
N THR A 145 12.03 8.13 -17.55
CA THR A 145 12.75 7.74 -18.76
C THR A 145 11.89 7.76 -20.03
N TYR A 146 10.68 8.32 -19.96
CA TYR A 146 9.76 8.52 -21.09
C TYR A 146 9.24 7.24 -21.78
N TRP A 147 9.29 6.09 -21.09
CA TRP A 147 8.67 4.85 -21.56
C TRP A 147 7.15 4.81 -21.33
N THR A 148 6.64 5.69 -20.47
CA THR A 148 5.21 5.91 -20.23
C THR A 148 4.90 7.41 -20.12
N ASP A 149 3.63 7.76 -20.30
CA ASP A 149 3.13 9.12 -20.06
C ASP A 149 2.48 9.27 -18.66
N GLN A 150 2.22 10.52 -18.28
CA GLN A 150 1.59 10.87 -17.01
C GLN A 150 0.23 10.22 -16.83
N GLU A 151 -0.59 10.19 -17.89
CA GLU A 151 -1.95 9.63 -17.85
C GLU A 151 -1.93 8.12 -17.55
N SER A 152 -0.95 7.40 -18.12
CA SER A 152 -0.75 5.97 -17.87
C SER A 152 -0.22 5.70 -16.48
N PHE A 153 0.68 6.55 -15.97
CA PHE A 153 1.15 6.47 -14.60
C PHE A 153 0.02 6.73 -13.59
N ASP A 154 -0.82 7.74 -13.84
CA ASP A 154 -1.99 8.05 -13.00
C ASP A 154 -3.00 6.89 -12.98
N ARG A 155 -3.27 6.28 -14.15
CA ARG A 155 -4.10 5.07 -14.23
C ARG A 155 -3.53 3.91 -13.42
N TRP A 156 -2.20 3.73 -13.42
CA TRP A 156 -1.56 2.70 -12.61
C TRP A 156 -1.73 3.00 -11.12
N ILE A 157 -1.51 4.24 -10.68
CA ILE A 157 -1.77 4.67 -9.30
C ILE A 157 -3.22 4.38 -8.89
N GLU A 158 -4.20 4.72 -9.73
CA GLU A 158 -5.61 4.48 -9.45
C GLU A 158 -5.95 2.99 -9.34
N LYS A 159 -5.34 2.16 -10.20
CA LYS A 159 -5.47 0.70 -10.14
C LYS A 159 -4.92 0.16 -8.81
N GLU A 160 -3.75 0.61 -8.37
CA GLU A 160 -3.14 0.15 -7.11
C GLU A 160 -3.93 0.61 -5.88
N LEU A 161 -4.38 1.87 -5.88
CA LEU A 161 -5.27 2.39 -4.85
C LEU A 161 -6.55 1.56 -4.73
N ALA A 162 -7.13 1.15 -5.86
CA ALA A 162 -8.32 0.31 -5.90
C ALA A 162 -8.04 -1.11 -5.37
N TYR A 163 -6.90 -1.69 -5.75
CA TYR A 163 -6.50 -3.03 -5.32
C TYR A 163 -6.32 -3.12 -3.80
N TYR A 164 -5.67 -2.14 -3.19
CA TYR A 164 -5.42 -2.10 -1.74
C TYR A 164 -6.54 -1.44 -0.93
N ALA A 165 -7.64 -1.02 -1.55
CA ALA A 165 -8.73 -0.30 -0.87
C ALA A 165 -9.30 -1.03 0.36
N ASP A 166 -9.32 -2.38 0.33
CA ASP A 166 -9.83 -3.23 1.41
C ASP A 166 -8.76 -3.69 2.40
N ALA A 167 -7.47 -3.44 2.13
CA ALA A 167 -6.36 -3.79 3.02
C ALA A 167 -6.29 -2.78 4.19
N LYS A 168 -7.20 -2.93 5.16
CA LYS A 168 -7.33 -1.98 6.27
C LYS A 168 -6.17 -2.13 7.26
N LEU A 169 -5.58 -0.99 7.61
CA LEU A 169 -4.55 -0.89 8.64
C LEU A 169 -5.19 -0.58 10.00
N GLN A 170 -4.67 -1.22 11.04
CA GLN A 170 -5.06 -0.97 12.43
C GLN A 170 -3.94 -0.22 13.15
N ASP A 171 -4.31 0.68 14.05
CA ASP A 171 -3.37 1.34 14.93
C ASP A 171 -2.83 0.35 15.98
N LYS A 172 -1.54 0.47 16.31
CA LYS A 172 -0.92 -0.27 17.40
C LYS A 172 -1.38 0.28 18.75
N GLU A 173 -1.58 -0.62 19.70
CA GLU A 173 -1.78 -0.23 21.09
C GLU A 173 -0.49 0.41 21.61
N VAL A 174 -0.62 1.64 22.10
CA VAL A 174 0.50 2.36 22.73
C VAL A 174 0.41 2.11 24.22
N GLU A 175 1.41 1.45 24.76
CA GLU A 175 1.55 1.26 26.20
C GLU A 175 1.74 2.64 26.88
N VAL A 176 0.83 2.99 27.79
CA VAL A 176 0.91 4.22 28.58
C VAL A 176 1.49 3.86 29.94
N LEU A 177 2.80 4.06 30.07
CA LEU A 177 3.56 3.80 31.30
C LEU A 177 3.77 5.09 32.09
N SER A 178 3.70 4.99 33.42
CA SER A 178 4.18 6.04 34.32
C SER A 178 5.69 6.23 34.19
N ASP A 179 6.21 7.38 34.61
CA ASP A 179 7.64 7.68 34.55
C ASP A 179 8.49 6.62 35.27
N LEU A 180 8.01 6.11 36.41
CA LEU A 180 8.70 5.07 37.16
C LEU A 180 8.76 3.74 36.39
N GLU A 181 7.64 3.32 35.80
CA GLU A 181 7.57 2.10 34.97
C GLU A 181 8.46 2.22 33.73
N ARG A 182 8.48 3.39 33.08
CA ARG A 182 9.37 3.66 31.95
C ARG A 182 10.84 3.52 32.33
N ILE A 183 11.25 4.07 33.48
CA ILE A 183 12.62 3.97 33.98
C ILE A 183 12.99 2.51 34.27
N GLN A 184 12.10 1.78 34.94
CA GLN A 184 12.32 0.36 35.23
C GLN A 184 12.49 -0.46 33.95
N ARG A 185 11.62 -0.23 32.95
CA ARG A 185 11.67 -0.96 31.69
C ARG A 185 12.93 -0.67 30.89
N ARG A 186 13.37 0.60 30.85
CA ARG A 186 14.64 0.98 30.23
C ARG A 186 15.83 0.28 30.90
N ASN A 187 15.90 0.33 32.22
CA ASN A 187 17.02 -0.29 32.96
C ASN A 187 17.11 -1.80 32.72
N GLU A 188 15.96 -2.48 32.61
CA GLU A 188 15.89 -3.89 32.27
C GLU A 188 16.40 -4.16 30.84
N LEU A 189 15.97 -3.35 29.87
CA LEU A 189 16.45 -3.45 28.49
C LEU A 189 17.96 -3.21 28.39
N ASP A 190 18.49 -2.22 29.11
CA ASP A 190 19.92 -1.90 29.14
C ASP A 190 20.73 -3.07 29.70
N ARG A 191 20.25 -3.72 30.77
CA ARG A 191 20.86 -4.94 31.32
C ARG A 191 20.89 -6.06 30.29
N GLN A 192 19.77 -6.31 29.61
CA GLN A 192 19.68 -7.36 28.58
C GLN A 192 20.62 -7.08 27.40
N MET A 193 20.75 -5.82 26.96
CA MET A 193 21.68 -5.43 25.90
C MET A 193 23.13 -5.67 26.32
N LEU A 194 23.52 -5.27 27.54
CA LEU A 194 24.86 -5.50 28.07
C LEU A 194 25.21 -7.00 28.14
N GLU A 195 24.28 -7.84 28.58
CA GLU A 195 24.48 -9.29 28.61
C GLU A 195 24.66 -9.87 27.21
N LYS A 196 23.88 -9.43 26.22
CA LYS A 196 24.05 -9.85 24.82
C LYS A 196 25.40 -9.41 24.25
N MET A 197 25.84 -8.19 24.53
CA MET A 197 27.13 -7.69 24.06
C MET A 197 28.30 -8.47 24.67
N LYS A 198 28.22 -8.83 25.96
CA LYS A 198 29.23 -9.68 26.61
C LYS A 198 29.31 -11.06 25.98
N LYS A 199 28.17 -11.72 25.77
CA LYS A 199 28.11 -13.03 25.10
C LYS A 199 28.69 -12.98 23.68
N ALA A 200 28.33 -11.96 22.90
CA ALA A 200 28.87 -11.80 21.55
C ALA A 200 30.38 -11.52 21.54
N ALA A 201 30.91 -10.83 22.56
CA ALA A 201 32.36 -10.61 22.70
C ALA A 201 33.10 -11.90 23.12
N GLU A 202 32.50 -12.72 23.97
CA GLU A 202 33.03 -14.03 24.36
C GLU A 202 33.05 -15.00 23.16
N GLU A 203 31.95 -15.08 22.40
CA GLU A 203 31.83 -15.95 21.21
C GLU A 203 32.77 -15.55 20.06
N ASN A 204 33.06 -14.25 19.90
CA ASN A 204 34.02 -13.76 18.91
C ASN A 204 35.49 -13.86 19.39
N GLY A 205 35.73 -13.84 20.70
CA GLY A 205 37.06 -14.01 21.29
C GLY A 205 37.56 -15.46 21.28
N ASP A 206 36.66 -16.44 21.18
CA ASP A 206 36.99 -17.87 21.04
C ASP A 206 37.24 -18.30 19.57
N GLN A 207 37.19 -17.37 18.60
CA GLN A 207 37.45 -17.63 17.17
C GLN A 207 38.80 -17.09 16.65
N GLU A 208 39.64 -16.50 17.51
CA GLU A 208 41.04 -16.10 17.20
C GLU A 208 42.06 -17.06 17.82
#